data_AF-A0ABD5V2L2-F1
#
_entry.id   AF-A0ABD5V2L2-F1
#
_cell.length_a   1.000
_cell.length_b   1.000
_cell.length_c   1.000
_cell.angle_alpha   90.00
_cell.angle_beta   90.00
_cell.angle_gamma   90.00
#
_symmetry.space_group_name_H-M   'P 1'
#
loop_
_entity.id
_entity.type
_entity.pdbx_description
1 polymer ?
#
loop_
_entity_poly.entity_id
_entity_poly.type
_entity_poly.pdbx_seq_one_letter_code
_entity_poly.pdbx_strand_id
1 'polypeptide(L)'
;MAQDRLGKAAAIFLFVSLSLATIIAHQSPATGYELTIYTGTPVGYWVFFGAVLLVGTILAVWDIQRRLALSALGIAITTFVLLPVIRGYYMLGQRDSLTHLGRVRDTLAGSPISEGFLYPNYPIFSAVFVRVTGLPENQVLLLATAALILPSLAFIPLLVREIDPSRMTVVASAVIAVGLLPLNPFNVFLWPHPSAQIVFFAAIPLYAFLRIFRGQGRLTYSVLFGVSLLSVLYFHPQQALNVFFVTGAMTVGIFAAKRHSVLPELYRAPVSVFAAVGAFVWLRVTSIPRFEDVFASTIVTILIAGSSDGHRESGSIFESLEALGVSFELFALSIVGKYLPLVVPAAVAIYIGFRTRRRPELALLAVGGLFVVPFVAYFMVAGNVNQWGRYVAFLALLFCVFAAVGLGAMYRHLAARKGIPVANIAIAVLLCLSLAASVPVMQPSPLTQQGNTQVSNGMYSGYESMINHTDRATPIYDTRSPPDRYVQAIDEVSQDRVRYETPDRFNNHNLPGFVERDSYLAINEGDIRQDVELYDGFRYSEADFEYLSQDPDIHKVQDGDVELYQVDSRDDSTPTDEP
;
A
#
# COMPACT_ATOMS: atom_id res chain seq x y z
N MET A 1 27.74 -16.25 -32.19
CA MET A 1 26.60 -17.15 -32.51
C MET A 1 26.14 -17.97 -31.30
N ALA A 2 27.03 -18.67 -30.57
CA ALA A 2 26.64 -19.45 -29.38
C ALA A 2 26.08 -18.61 -28.22
N GLN A 3 26.69 -17.46 -27.89
CA GLN A 3 26.20 -16.54 -26.86
C GLN A 3 24.80 -15.97 -27.17
N ASP A 4 24.50 -15.70 -28.45
CA ASP A 4 23.18 -15.23 -28.88
C ASP A 4 22.12 -16.34 -28.75
N ARG A 5 22.48 -17.59 -29.08
CA ARG A 5 21.61 -18.75 -28.88
C ARG A 5 21.30 -19.00 -27.40
N LEU A 6 22.32 -18.90 -26.53
CA LEU A 6 22.14 -19.07 -25.08
C LEU A 6 21.27 -17.94 -24.50
N GLY A 7 21.47 -16.70 -24.92
CA GLY A 7 20.63 -15.57 -24.53
C GLY A 7 19.17 -15.76 -24.96
N LYS A 8 18.93 -16.23 -26.18
CA LYS A 8 17.57 -16.55 -26.67
C LYS A 8 16.93 -17.68 -25.88
N ALA A 9 17.66 -18.76 -25.60
CA ALA A 9 17.17 -19.85 -24.77
C ALA A 9 16.80 -19.38 -23.36
N ALA A 10 17.63 -18.53 -22.75
CA ALA A 10 17.37 -17.96 -21.44
C ALA A 10 16.14 -17.02 -21.44
N ALA A 11 15.95 -16.23 -22.50
CA ALA A 11 14.74 -15.41 -22.65
C ALA A 11 13.48 -16.28 -22.82
N ILE A 12 13.54 -17.35 -23.61
CA ILE A 12 12.44 -18.32 -23.75
C ILE A 12 12.11 -18.92 -22.38
N PHE A 13 13.14 -19.33 -21.63
CA PHE A 13 12.96 -19.87 -20.28
C PHE A 13 12.22 -18.89 -19.35
N LEU A 14 12.53 -17.58 -19.40
CA LEU A 14 11.82 -16.58 -18.60
C LEU A 14 10.33 -16.54 -18.92
N PHE A 15 9.96 -16.44 -20.20
CA PHE A 15 8.55 -16.36 -20.59
C PHE A 15 7.80 -17.66 -20.35
N VAL A 16 8.43 -18.82 -20.58
CA VAL A 16 7.84 -20.13 -20.26
C VAL A 16 7.61 -20.25 -18.76
N SER A 17 8.60 -19.89 -17.92
CA SER A 17 8.45 -19.92 -16.46
C SER A 17 7.31 -18.99 -16.01
N LEU A 18 7.24 -17.79 -16.56
CA LEU A 18 6.18 -16.83 -16.26
C LEU A 18 4.78 -17.35 -16.65
N SER A 19 4.66 -17.96 -17.82
CA SER A 19 3.41 -18.60 -18.27
C SER A 19 3.03 -19.75 -17.34
N LEU A 20 3.98 -20.62 -16.99
CA LEU A 20 3.74 -21.74 -16.07
C LEU A 20 3.31 -21.26 -14.69
N ALA A 21 3.99 -20.26 -14.12
CA ALA A 21 3.58 -19.65 -12.85
C ALA A 21 2.12 -19.18 -12.94
N THR A 22 1.79 -18.38 -13.95
CA THR A 22 0.45 -17.81 -14.13
C THR A 22 -0.63 -18.90 -14.30
N ILE A 23 -0.35 -19.94 -15.10
CA ILE A 23 -1.27 -21.07 -15.31
C ILE A 23 -1.47 -21.85 -14.02
N ILE A 24 -0.41 -22.14 -13.26
CA ILE A 24 -0.48 -22.86 -11.99
C ILE A 24 -1.34 -22.10 -10.98
N ALA A 25 -1.15 -20.78 -10.87
CA ALA A 25 -1.97 -19.95 -9.99
C ALA A 25 -3.45 -19.92 -10.44
N HIS A 26 -3.69 -19.80 -11.75
CA HIS A 26 -5.05 -19.76 -12.30
C HIS A 26 -5.81 -21.09 -12.16
N GLN A 27 -5.12 -22.23 -12.29
CA GLN A 27 -5.69 -23.56 -12.13
C GLN A 27 -5.93 -23.97 -10.67
N SER A 28 -5.57 -23.10 -9.72
CA SER A 28 -5.80 -23.28 -8.29
C SER A 28 -6.54 -22.04 -7.77
N PRO A 29 -7.84 -21.86 -8.11
CA PRO A 29 -8.63 -20.76 -7.58
C PRO A 29 -8.85 -20.93 -6.07
N ALA A 30 -9.02 -19.82 -5.36
CA ALA A 30 -9.37 -19.83 -3.95
C ALA A 30 -10.81 -20.32 -3.77
N THR A 31 -11.01 -21.28 -2.87
CA THR A 31 -12.33 -21.85 -2.54
C THR A 31 -12.96 -21.24 -1.30
N GLY A 32 -12.19 -20.52 -0.48
CA GLY A 32 -12.59 -19.89 0.77
C GLY A 32 -11.56 -18.86 1.21
N TYR A 33 -11.55 -18.52 2.49
CA TYR A 33 -10.54 -17.60 3.03
C TYR A 33 -9.14 -18.25 3.09
N GLU A 34 -8.15 -17.53 2.58
CA GLU A 34 -6.73 -17.91 2.67
C GLU A 34 -6.01 -16.97 3.63
N LEU A 35 -5.59 -17.46 4.81
CA LEU A 35 -4.88 -16.65 5.81
C LEU A 35 -3.67 -15.89 5.23
N THR A 36 -2.99 -16.48 4.25
CA THR A 36 -1.99 -15.79 3.43
C THR A 36 -2.08 -16.23 1.97
N ILE A 37 -1.81 -15.31 1.06
CA ILE A 37 -1.68 -15.65 -0.37
C ILE A 37 -0.46 -16.54 -0.64
N TYR A 38 0.56 -16.50 0.23
CA TYR A 38 1.79 -17.28 0.08
C TYR A 38 1.55 -18.77 0.27
N THR A 39 0.79 -19.13 1.31
CA THR A 39 0.41 -20.52 1.59
C THR A 39 -0.78 -20.98 0.76
N GLY A 40 -1.70 -20.08 0.40
CA GLY A 40 -2.80 -20.38 -0.52
C GLY A 40 -2.33 -20.69 -1.94
N THR A 41 -1.25 -20.04 -2.41
CA THR A 41 -0.74 -20.24 -3.77
C THR A 41 0.19 -21.46 -3.89
N PRO A 42 -0.01 -22.37 -4.87
CA PRO A 42 0.84 -23.54 -5.04
C PRO A 42 2.34 -23.21 -5.14
N VAL A 43 3.19 -24.02 -4.50
CA VAL A 43 4.65 -23.86 -4.48
C VAL A 43 5.26 -23.72 -5.89
N GLY A 44 4.67 -24.40 -6.89
CA GLY A 44 5.09 -24.28 -8.29
C GLY A 44 5.07 -22.83 -8.81
N TYR A 45 4.07 -22.01 -8.43
CA TYR A 45 4.03 -20.59 -8.76
C TYR A 45 5.28 -19.87 -8.25
N TRP A 46 5.61 -20.06 -6.97
CA TRP A 46 6.74 -19.37 -6.32
C TRP A 46 8.09 -19.79 -6.90
N VAL A 47 8.26 -21.07 -7.26
CA VAL A 47 9.48 -21.57 -7.92
C VAL A 47 9.68 -20.89 -9.27
N PHE A 48 8.66 -20.87 -10.13
CA PHE A 48 8.78 -20.26 -11.45
C PHE A 48 8.85 -18.73 -11.39
N PHE A 49 8.08 -18.09 -10.52
CA PHE A 49 8.14 -16.64 -10.28
C PHE A 49 9.53 -16.23 -9.77
N GLY A 50 10.08 -16.94 -8.78
CA GLY A 50 11.43 -16.71 -8.26
C GLY A 50 12.51 -16.92 -9.32
N ALA A 51 12.36 -17.94 -10.18
CA ALA A 51 13.27 -18.16 -11.31
C ALA A 51 13.26 -16.97 -12.30
N VAL A 52 12.08 -16.39 -12.59
CA VAL A 52 11.98 -15.21 -13.44
C VAL A 52 12.67 -13.99 -12.80
N LEU A 53 12.46 -13.76 -11.50
CA LEU A 53 13.12 -12.65 -10.79
C LEU A 53 14.64 -12.78 -10.79
N LEU A 54 15.16 -13.97 -10.47
CA LEU A 54 16.59 -14.25 -10.40
C LEU A 54 17.25 -14.17 -11.78
N VAL A 55 16.78 -14.99 -12.73
CA VAL A 55 17.38 -15.08 -14.06
C VAL A 55 17.17 -13.77 -14.83
N GLY A 56 15.98 -13.15 -14.71
CA GLY A 56 15.68 -11.87 -15.35
C GLY A 56 16.61 -10.75 -14.88
N THR A 57 16.88 -10.68 -13.58
CA THR A 57 17.81 -9.70 -13.01
C THR A 57 19.24 -9.90 -13.53
N ILE A 58 19.72 -11.15 -13.53
CA ILE A 58 21.05 -11.49 -14.06
C ILE A 58 21.15 -11.12 -15.54
N LEU A 59 20.20 -11.53 -16.38
CA LEU A 59 20.21 -11.22 -17.80
C LEU A 59 20.17 -9.70 -18.07
N ALA A 60 19.38 -8.96 -17.30
CA ALA A 60 19.29 -7.50 -17.44
C ALA A 60 20.61 -6.80 -17.10
N VAL A 61 21.27 -7.19 -16.01
CA VAL A 61 22.55 -6.62 -15.56
C VAL A 61 23.67 -6.94 -16.55
N TRP A 62 23.74 -8.18 -17.07
CA TRP A 62 24.75 -8.60 -18.04
C TRP A 62 24.51 -8.14 -19.49
N ASP A 63 23.44 -7.38 -19.75
CA ASP A 63 23.05 -6.94 -21.10
C ASP A 63 22.69 -8.10 -22.06
N ILE A 64 22.26 -9.24 -21.54
CA ILE A 64 21.89 -10.41 -22.34
C ILE A 64 20.37 -10.38 -22.55
N GLN A 65 19.93 -10.13 -23.79
CA GLN A 65 18.50 -9.99 -24.10
C GLN A 65 17.79 -9.00 -23.14
N ARG A 66 18.48 -7.95 -22.70
CA ARG A 66 18.08 -7.07 -21.60
C ARG A 66 16.64 -6.57 -21.70
N ARG A 67 16.19 -6.19 -22.91
CA ARG A 67 14.81 -5.71 -23.11
C ARG A 67 13.79 -6.79 -22.75
N LEU A 68 14.00 -8.01 -23.24
CA LEU A 68 13.16 -9.16 -22.92
C LEU A 68 13.21 -9.50 -21.44
N ALA A 69 14.40 -9.46 -20.83
CA ALA A 69 14.57 -9.70 -19.39
C ALA A 69 13.80 -8.68 -18.54
N LEU A 70 13.94 -7.38 -18.83
CA LEU A 70 13.20 -6.32 -18.14
C LEU A 70 11.68 -6.41 -18.38
N SER A 71 11.26 -6.77 -19.59
CA SER A 71 9.84 -7.03 -19.88
C SER A 71 9.31 -8.21 -19.08
N ALA A 72 10.05 -9.33 -19.01
CA ALA A 72 9.66 -10.49 -18.21
C ALA A 72 9.55 -10.15 -16.71
N LEU A 73 10.50 -9.38 -16.16
CA LEU A 73 10.41 -8.88 -14.78
C LEU A 73 9.19 -7.99 -14.54
N GLY A 74 8.91 -7.06 -15.46
CA GLY A 74 7.75 -6.17 -15.39
C GLY A 74 6.42 -6.93 -15.47
N ILE A 75 6.33 -7.94 -16.33
CA ILE A 75 5.13 -8.78 -16.43
C ILE A 75 5.03 -9.69 -15.18
N ALA A 76 6.14 -10.23 -14.67
CA ALA A 76 6.14 -11.02 -13.44
C ALA A 76 5.54 -10.24 -12.27
N ILE A 77 6.03 -9.02 -11.99
CA ILE A 77 5.47 -8.23 -10.89
C ILE A 77 4.02 -7.81 -11.16
N THR A 78 3.64 -7.60 -12.44
CA THR A 78 2.24 -7.36 -12.81
C THR A 78 1.36 -8.56 -12.47
N THR A 79 1.79 -9.78 -12.80
CA THR A 79 1.07 -11.02 -12.45
C THR A 79 1.03 -11.26 -10.94
N PHE A 80 2.03 -10.81 -10.18
CA PHE A 80 2.01 -10.86 -8.71
C PHE A 80 1.00 -9.88 -8.12
N VAL A 81 0.99 -8.62 -8.59
CA VAL A 81 0.01 -7.60 -8.15
C VAL A 81 -1.42 -8.05 -8.48
N LEU A 82 -1.61 -8.71 -9.62
CA LEU A 82 -2.89 -9.26 -10.07
C LEU A 82 -3.15 -10.69 -9.60
N LEU A 83 -2.30 -11.26 -8.73
CA LEU A 83 -2.46 -12.63 -8.23
C LEU A 83 -3.83 -12.88 -7.57
N PRO A 84 -4.41 -11.95 -6.78
CA PRO A 84 -5.77 -12.09 -6.26
C PRO A 84 -6.82 -12.29 -7.36
N VAL A 85 -6.71 -11.54 -8.47
CA VAL A 85 -7.59 -11.68 -9.64
C VAL A 85 -7.37 -13.04 -10.31
N ILE A 86 -6.11 -13.45 -10.49
CA ILE A 86 -5.74 -14.72 -11.13
C ILE A 86 -6.27 -15.91 -10.33
N ARG A 87 -6.24 -15.83 -8.99
CA ARG A 87 -6.79 -16.84 -8.06
C ARG A 87 -8.31 -16.73 -7.85
N GLY A 88 -8.99 -15.77 -8.46
CA GLY A 88 -10.45 -15.64 -8.37
C GLY A 88 -10.96 -15.11 -7.04
N TYR A 89 -10.19 -14.27 -6.33
CA TYR A 89 -10.68 -13.59 -5.13
C TYR A 89 -11.85 -12.67 -5.49
N TYR A 90 -12.86 -12.56 -4.62
CA TYR A 90 -13.96 -11.61 -4.82
C TYR A 90 -13.44 -10.18 -4.77
N MET A 91 -12.70 -9.81 -3.72
CA MET A 91 -11.84 -8.62 -3.66
C MET A 91 -10.82 -8.73 -2.53
N LEU A 92 -9.98 -7.70 -2.37
CA LEU A 92 -9.14 -7.50 -1.18
C LEU A 92 -9.58 -6.25 -0.42
N GLY A 93 -9.39 -6.28 0.89
CA GLY A 93 -9.72 -5.21 1.83
C GLY A 93 -11.11 -5.35 2.42
N GLN A 94 -11.20 -5.70 3.70
CA GLN A 94 -12.47 -5.88 4.44
C GLN A 94 -12.94 -4.61 5.16
N ARG A 95 -12.26 -3.47 4.93
CA ARG A 95 -12.53 -2.19 5.61
C ARG A 95 -12.85 -1.09 4.61
N ASP A 96 -12.01 -0.06 4.49
CA ASP A 96 -12.24 1.08 3.60
C ASP A 96 -12.44 0.68 2.12
N SER A 97 -11.86 -0.44 1.69
CA SER A 97 -12.05 -0.97 0.35
C SER A 97 -13.51 -1.34 0.06
N LEU A 98 -14.25 -1.86 1.03
CA LEU A 98 -15.69 -2.15 0.90
C LEU A 98 -16.52 -0.87 0.82
N THR A 99 -16.18 0.15 1.61
CA THR A 99 -16.77 1.49 1.45
C THR A 99 -16.54 2.03 0.04
N HIS A 100 -15.35 1.85 -0.52
CA HIS A 100 -15.06 2.24 -1.90
C HIS A 100 -15.88 1.43 -2.92
N LEU A 101 -16.16 0.16 -2.67
CA LEU A 101 -17.05 -0.66 -3.51
C LEU A 101 -18.46 -0.06 -3.54
N GLY A 102 -19.03 0.24 -2.38
CA GLY A 102 -20.34 0.91 -2.28
C GLY A 102 -20.36 2.24 -3.02
N ARG A 103 -19.33 3.08 -2.82
CA ARG A 103 -19.21 4.38 -3.50
C ARG A 103 -19.11 4.25 -5.02
N VAL A 104 -18.50 3.19 -5.55
CA VAL A 104 -18.49 2.93 -7.00
C VAL A 104 -19.90 2.62 -7.49
N ARG A 105 -20.66 1.80 -6.76
CA ARG A 105 -22.07 1.50 -7.07
C ARG A 105 -22.94 2.75 -7.04
N ASP A 106 -22.84 3.56 -5.99
CA ASP A 106 -23.52 4.86 -5.89
C ASP A 106 -23.21 5.76 -7.10
N THR A 107 -21.94 5.84 -7.48
CA THR A 107 -21.49 6.64 -8.64
C THR A 107 -22.09 6.11 -9.94
N LEU A 108 -22.17 4.79 -10.11
CA LEU A 108 -22.76 4.16 -11.30
C LEU A 108 -24.29 4.31 -11.36
N ALA A 109 -24.95 4.37 -10.20
CA ALA A 109 -26.37 4.62 -10.04
C ALA A 109 -26.76 6.11 -10.24
N GLY A 110 -25.77 7.01 -10.34
CA GLY A 110 -25.99 8.44 -10.52
C GLY A 110 -26.24 9.21 -9.21
N SER A 111 -25.98 8.58 -8.06
CA SER A 111 -26.05 9.26 -6.77
C SER A 111 -25.03 10.39 -6.71
N PRO A 112 -25.40 11.57 -6.18
CA PRO A 112 -24.46 12.68 -6.05
C PRO A 112 -23.32 12.29 -5.12
N ILE A 113 -22.10 12.68 -5.49
CA ILE A 113 -20.95 12.53 -4.60
C ILE A 113 -21.19 13.45 -3.40
N SER A 114 -21.50 12.85 -2.25
CA SER A 114 -21.85 13.59 -1.03
C SER A 114 -20.80 14.65 -0.68
N GLU A 115 -21.27 15.84 -0.30
CA GLU A 115 -20.42 16.87 0.30
C GLU A 115 -19.70 16.29 1.53
N GLY A 116 -18.36 16.35 1.56
CA GLY A 116 -17.54 15.78 2.62
C GLY A 116 -16.81 14.46 2.29
N PHE A 117 -17.02 13.87 1.11
CA PHE A 117 -16.21 12.72 0.68
C PHE A 117 -14.78 13.16 0.30
N LEU A 118 -13.78 12.64 1.03
CA LEU A 118 -12.39 13.11 0.96
C LEU A 118 -11.66 12.78 -0.35
N TYR A 119 -12.07 11.70 -1.04
CA TYR A 119 -11.30 11.11 -2.16
C TYR A 119 -12.18 10.76 -3.37
N PRO A 120 -12.89 11.73 -3.99
CA PRO A 120 -13.91 11.48 -5.02
C PRO A 120 -13.35 10.79 -6.28
N ASN A 121 -12.08 10.98 -6.60
CA ASN A 121 -11.51 10.44 -7.83
C ASN A 121 -11.38 8.92 -7.81
N TYR A 122 -11.25 8.28 -6.65
CA TYR A 122 -11.07 6.84 -6.62
C TYR A 122 -12.32 6.06 -7.04
N PRO A 123 -13.53 6.36 -6.52
CA PRO A 123 -14.77 5.80 -7.05
C PRO A 123 -15.07 6.22 -8.49
N ILE A 124 -14.86 7.49 -8.87
CA ILE A 124 -15.10 7.95 -10.26
C ILE A 124 -14.21 7.19 -11.24
N PHE A 125 -12.91 7.10 -10.95
CA PHE A 125 -11.95 6.39 -11.79
C PHE A 125 -12.33 4.92 -11.97
N SER A 126 -12.73 4.27 -10.88
CA SER A 126 -13.18 2.88 -10.89
C SER A 126 -14.49 2.71 -11.66
N ALA A 127 -15.47 3.60 -11.50
CA ALA A 127 -16.72 3.59 -12.26
C ALA A 127 -16.49 3.75 -13.78
N VAL A 128 -15.55 4.62 -14.20
CA VAL A 128 -15.15 4.70 -15.62
C VAL A 128 -14.56 3.37 -16.09
N PHE A 129 -13.70 2.72 -15.30
CA PHE A 129 -13.17 1.41 -15.63
C PHE A 129 -14.26 0.34 -15.75
N VAL A 130 -15.26 0.33 -14.88
CA VAL A 130 -16.44 -0.56 -14.98
C VAL A 130 -17.13 -0.36 -16.32
N ARG A 131 -17.43 0.90 -16.69
CA ARG A 131 -18.10 1.22 -17.95
C ARG A 131 -17.29 0.84 -19.20
N VAL A 132 -15.97 0.95 -19.14
CA VAL A 132 -15.06 0.64 -20.26
C VAL A 132 -14.83 -0.87 -20.41
N THR A 133 -14.67 -1.58 -19.30
CA THR A 133 -14.28 -3.01 -19.31
C THR A 133 -15.48 -3.95 -19.28
N GLY A 134 -16.64 -3.51 -18.76
CA GLY A 134 -17.80 -4.35 -18.50
C GLY A 134 -17.61 -5.36 -17.36
N LEU A 135 -16.51 -5.25 -16.61
CA LEU A 135 -16.22 -6.11 -15.46
C LEU A 135 -16.99 -5.64 -14.21
N PRO A 136 -17.30 -6.56 -13.28
CA PRO A 136 -17.99 -6.21 -12.04
C PRO A 136 -17.11 -5.31 -11.14
N GLU A 137 -17.75 -4.49 -10.30
CA GLU A 137 -17.11 -3.40 -9.55
C GLU A 137 -16.00 -3.90 -8.61
N ASN A 138 -16.22 -5.04 -7.97
CA ASN A 138 -15.27 -5.70 -7.07
C ASN A 138 -13.93 -6.04 -7.78
N GLN A 139 -14.00 -6.59 -9.00
CA GLN A 139 -12.82 -6.90 -9.81
C GLN A 139 -12.16 -5.63 -10.34
N VAL A 140 -12.96 -4.63 -10.73
CA VAL A 140 -12.43 -3.35 -11.22
C VAL A 140 -11.62 -2.63 -10.14
N LEU A 141 -12.00 -2.70 -8.87
CA LEU A 141 -11.20 -2.10 -7.79
C LEU A 141 -9.79 -2.69 -7.68
N LEU A 142 -9.62 -3.99 -7.91
CA LEU A 142 -8.30 -4.64 -7.97
C LEU A 142 -7.51 -4.18 -9.19
N LEU A 143 -8.16 -4.06 -10.36
CA LEU A 143 -7.54 -3.55 -11.58
C LEU A 143 -7.16 -2.08 -11.47
N ALA A 144 -8.01 -1.26 -10.86
CA ALA A 144 -7.75 0.15 -10.57
C ALA A 144 -6.54 0.31 -9.65
N THR A 145 -6.42 -0.57 -8.65
CA THR A 145 -5.26 -0.63 -7.76
C THR A 145 -3.97 -0.88 -8.56
N ALA A 146 -3.97 -1.90 -9.42
CA ALA A 146 -2.84 -2.18 -10.30
C ALA A 146 -2.54 -1.02 -11.27
N ALA A 147 -3.58 -0.41 -11.87
CA ALA A 147 -3.43 0.68 -12.82
C ALA A 147 -2.75 1.93 -12.24
N LEU A 148 -2.87 2.16 -10.93
CA LEU A 148 -2.20 3.26 -10.23
C LEU A 148 -0.77 2.91 -9.75
N ILE A 149 -0.50 1.63 -9.48
CA ILE A 149 0.82 1.17 -9.02
C ILE A 149 1.79 0.93 -10.20
N LEU A 150 1.35 0.22 -11.23
CA LEU A 150 2.18 -0.24 -12.34
C LEU A 150 2.85 0.87 -13.15
N PRO A 151 2.31 2.10 -13.30
CA PRO A 151 3.03 3.20 -13.92
C PRO A 151 4.39 3.49 -13.25
N SER A 152 4.54 3.22 -11.95
CA SER A 152 5.82 3.39 -11.25
C SER A 152 6.96 2.54 -11.86
N LEU A 153 6.65 1.37 -12.45
CA LEU A 153 7.62 0.51 -13.13
C LEU A 153 8.29 1.22 -14.32
N ALA A 154 7.59 2.16 -14.97
CA ALA A 154 8.12 2.97 -16.05
C ALA A 154 8.68 4.31 -15.54
N PHE A 155 7.95 4.99 -14.67
CA PHE A 155 8.28 6.36 -14.27
C PHE A 155 9.45 6.46 -13.28
N ILE A 156 9.70 5.44 -12.44
CA ILE A 156 10.92 5.41 -11.60
C ILE A 156 12.18 5.34 -12.49
N PRO A 157 12.29 4.41 -13.47
CA PRO A 157 13.42 4.42 -14.40
C PRO A 157 13.56 5.66 -15.24
N LEU A 158 12.45 6.26 -15.69
CA LEU A 158 12.46 7.52 -16.44
C LEU A 158 12.98 8.68 -15.57
N LEU A 159 12.52 8.79 -14.32
CA LEU A 159 13.00 9.77 -13.35
C LEU A 159 14.51 9.61 -13.11
N VAL A 160 14.97 8.38 -12.90
CA VAL A 160 16.40 8.08 -12.70
C VAL A 160 17.23 8.39 -13.95
N ARG A 161 16.73 8.09 -15.15
CA ARG A 161 17.42 8.34 -16.42
C ARG A 161 17.71 9.82 -16.63
N GLU A 162 16.81 10.71 -16.19
CA GLU A 162 17.06 12.15 -16.26
C GLU A 162 18.26 12.52 -15.39
N ILE A 163 18.37 11.97 -14.18
CA ILE A 163 19.46 12.27 -13.23
C ILE A 163 20.79 11.65 -13.67
N ASP A 164 20.78 10.38 -14.06
CA ASP A 164 21.94 9.63 -14.53
C ASP A 164 21.56 8.73 -15.73
N PRO A 165 21.89 9.14 -16.98
CA PRO A 165 21.47 8.42 -18.18
C PRO A 165 22.31 7.14 -18.45
N SER A 166 23.23 6.80 -17.55
CA SER A 166 24.02 5.57 -17.63
C SER A 166 23.12 4.34 -17.76
N ARG A 167 23.43 3.46 -18.73
CA ARG A 167 22.62 2.26 -19.02
C ARG A 167 22.41 1.38 -17.77
N MET A 168 23.48 1.12 -17.02
CA MET A 168 23.39 0.30 -15.79
C MET A 168 22.52 0.96 -14.72
N THR A 169 22.56 2.29 -14.62
CA THR A 169 21.75 3.03 -13.64
C THR A 169 20.26 2.90 -13.93
N VAL A 170 19.88 2.97 -15.22
CA VAL A 170 18.49 2.78 -15.68
C VAL A 170 18.04 1.31 -15.55
N VAL A 171 18.94 0.36 -15.75
CA VAL A 171 18.66 -1.07 -15.51
C VAL A 171 18.42 -1.33 -14.03
N ALA A 172 19.30 -0.82 -13.16
CA ALA A 172 19.16 -0.97 -11.72
C ALA A 172 17.85 -0.36 -11.20
N SER A 173 17.45 0.82 -11.71
CA SER A 173 16.17 1.42 -11.32
C SER A 173 14.96 0.61 -11.80
N ALA A 174 15.02 0.00 -12.99
CA ALA A 174 13.94 -0.86 -13.49
C ALA A 174 13.77 -2.11 -12.62
N VAL A 175 14.87 -2.72 -12.18
CA VAL A 175 14.84 -3.87 -11.26
C VAL A 175 14.40 -3.44 -9.85
N ILE A 176 14.84 -2.28 -9.35
CA ILE A 176 14.38 -1.75 -8.06
C ILE A 176 12.87 -1.49 -8.06
N ALA A 177 12.32 -0.96 -9.16
CA ALA A 177 10.89 -0.69 -9.29
C ALA A 177 10.05 -1.97 -9.19
N VAL A 178 10.56 -3.11 -9.70
CA VAL A 178 9.95 -4.44 -9.54
C VAL A 178 9.85 -4.87 -8.07
N GLY A 179 10.75 -4.36 -7.21
CA GLY A 179 10.73 -4.65 -5.78
C GLY A 179 9.65 -3.92 -4.98
N LEU A 180 8.83 -3.06 -5.60
CA LEU A 180 7.73 -2.30 -4.99
C LEU A 180 8.05 -1.76 -3.58
N LEU A 181 9.26 -1.21 -3.41
CA LEU A 181 9.80 -0.85 -2.10
C LEU A 181 8.90 0.08 -1.26
N PRO A 182 8.08 1.01 -1.82
CA PRO A 182 7.15 1.80 -1.05
C PRO A 182 6.09 1.03 -0.24
N LEU A 183 5.81 -0.23 -0.59
CA LEU A 183 4.88 -1.05 0.19
C LEU A 183 5.35 -1.16 1.65
N ASN A 184 4.44 -1.18 2.61
CA ASN A 184 4.72 -1.44 4.01
C ASN A 184 3.45 -1.91 4.72
N PRO A 185 3.58 -2.66 5.84
CA PRO A 185 2.41 -3.18 6.54
C PRO A 185 1.55 -2.09 7.20
N PHE A 186 2.06 -0.87 7.33
CA PHE A 186 1.42 0.17 8.13
C PHE A 186 0.37 0.96 7.39
N ASN A 187 0.48 1.18 6.07
CA ASN A 187 -0.61 1.79 5.30
C ASN A 187 -0.46 1.84 3.77
N VAL A 188 0.55 1.17 3.21
CA VAL A 188 0.81 1.19 1.76
C VAL A 188 0.91 -0.23 1.24
N PHE A 189 -0.17 -0.71 0.63
CA PHE A 189 -0.39 -2.12 0.34
C PHE A 189 -1.07 -2.31 -1.03
N LEU A 190 -1.33 -3.57 -1.41
CA LEU A 190 -1.80 -3.98 -2.73
C LEU A 190 -3.32 -4.13 -2.88
N TRP A 191 -4.10 -3.70 -1.90
CA TRP A 191 -5.58 -3.67 -1.97
C TRP A 191 -6.14 -2.24 -2.09
N PRO A 192 -7.41 -2.08 -2.53
CA PRO A 192 -8.03 -0.78 -2.83
C PRO A 192 -7.97 0.20 -1.67
N HIS A 193 -7.09 1.21 -1.76
CA HIS A 193 -6.91 2.24 -0.74
C HIS A 193 -6.17 3.46 -1.33
N PRO A 194 -6.91 4.54 -1.64
CA PRO A 194 -6.42 5.63 -2.49
C PRO A 194 -5.03 6.16 -2.12
N SER A 195 -4.74 6.29 -0.82
CA SER A 195 -3.47 6.83 -0.36
C SER A 195 -2.28 5.92 -0.67
N ALA A 196 -2.48 4.59 -0.62
CA ALA A 196 -1.43 3.61 -0.88
C ALA A 196 -1.01 3.64 -2.35
N GLN A 197 -1.99 3.59 -3.25
CA GLN A 197 -1.72 3.53 -4.68
C GLN A 197 -1.13 4.84 -5.23
N ILE A 198 -1.60 5.99 -4.75
CA ILE A 198 -1.16 7.28 -5.27
C ILE A 198 0.30 7.62 -4.90
N VAL A 199 0.88 6.96 -3.87
CA VAL A 199 2.32 7.03 -3.58
C VAL A 199 3.15 6.54 -4.78
N PHE A 200 2.75 5.43 -5.40
CA PHE A 200 3.44 4.90 -6.59
C PHE A 200 3.24 5.82 -7.80
N PHE A 201 2.01 6.30 -7.99
CA PHE A 201 1.67 7.23 -9.05
C PHE A 201 2.43 8.55 -8.96
N ALA A 202 2.86 8.98 -7.76
CA ALA A 202 3.64 10.20 -7.53
C ALA A 202 4.98 10.25 -8.30
N ALA A 203 5.48 9.11 -8.81
CA ALA A 203 6.62 9.10 -9.73
C ALA A 203 6.38 9.93 -11.02
N ILE A 204 5.12 10.02 -11.48
CA ILE A 204 4.74 10.75 -12.70
C ILE A 204 4.93 12.27 -12.54
N PRO A 205 4.30 12.96 -11.56
CA PRO A 205 4.51 14.39 -11.39
C PRO A 205 5.97 14.71 -11.05
N LEU A 206 6.69 13.87 -10.29
CA LEU A 206 8.11 14.09 -10.02
C LEU A 206 8.96 14.03 -11.31
N TYR A 207 8.71 13.06 -12.18
CA TYR A 207 9.37 12.98 -13.49
C TYR A 207 9.03 14.18 -14.37
N ALA A 208 7.75 14.53 -14.49
CA ALA A 208 7.31 15.68 -15.28
C ALA A 208 7.96 16.97 -14.78
N PHE A 209 7.96 17.19 -13.46
CA PHE A 209 8.62 18.34 -12.84
C PHE A 209 10.11 18.37 -13.15
N LEU A 210 10.82 17.24 -13.05
CA LEU A 210 12.25 17.18 -13.36
C LEU A 210 12.55 17.51 -14.83
N ARG A 211 11.68 17.11 -15.77
CA ARG A 211 11.80 17.47 -17.19
C ARG A 211 11.63 18.98 -17.41
N ILE A 212 10.64 19.59 -16.74
CA ILE A 212 10.45 21.05 -16.76
C ILE A 212 11.65 21.76 -16.13
N PHE A 213 12.15 21.24 -14.99
CA PHE A 213 13.32 21.77 -14.27
C PHE A 213 14.56 21.80 -15.16
N ARG A 214 14.72 20.80 -16.04
CA ARG A 214 15.78 20.75 -17.06
C ARG A 214 15.49 21.58 -18.31
N GLY A 215 14.34 22.24 -18.39
CA GLY A 215 13.96 23.11 -19.49
C GLY A 215 13.49 22.40 -20.75
N GLN A 216 13.18 21.11 -20.67
CA GLN A 216 12.83 20.28 -21.83
C GLN A 216 11.31 20.22 -22.01
N GLY A 217 10.82 20.29 -23.26
CA GLY A 217 9.41 20.05 -23.62
C GLY A 217 8.39 20.80 -22.76
N ARG A 218 8.65 22.08 -22.44
CA ARG A 218 8.04 22.82 -21.33
C ARG A 218 6.52 22.69 -21.26
N LEU A 219 5.81 22.91 -22.37
CA LEU A 219 4.34 22.84 -22.36
C LEU A 219 3.84 21.42 -22.06
N THR A 220 4.36 20.41 -22.77
CA THR A 220 3.97 19.01 -22.61
C THR A 220 4.18 18.54 -21.17
N TYR A 221 5.34 18.80 -20.59
CA TYR A 221 5.63 18.36 -19.23
C TYR A 221 4.95 19.23 -18.17
N SER A 222 4.69 20.52 -18.42
CA SER A 222 3.85 21.34 -17.55
C SER A 222 2.40 20.86 -17.50
N VAL A 223 1.82 20.48 -18.65
CA VAL A 223 0.49 19.88 -18.71
C VAL A 223 0.49 18.54 -17.98
N LEU A 224 1.47 17.67 -18.25
CA LEU A 224 1.60 16.39 -17.55
C LEU A 224 1.74 16.59 -16.04
N PHE A 225 2.58 17.53 -15.60
CA PHE A 225 2.76 17.85 -14.18
C PHE A 225 1.46 18.36 -13.55
N GLY A 226 0.79 19.32 -14.19
CA GLY A 226 -0.47 19.88 -13.70
C GLY A 226 -1.56 18.80 -13.59
N VAL A 227 -1.80 18.03 -14.65
CA VAL A 227 -2.83 16.97 -14.66
C VAL A 227 -2.49 15.86 -13.66
N SER A 228 -1.24 15.41 -13.60
CA SER A 228 -0.86 14.35 -12.67
C SER A 228 -0.87 14.82 -11.21
N LEU A 229 -0.45 16.06 -10.91
CA LEU A 229 -0.53 16.62 -9.55
C LEU A 229 -1.97 16.85 -9.10
N LEU A 230 -2.85 17.34 -10.00
CA LEU A 230 -4.29 17.41 -9.73
C LEU A 230 -4.88 16.02 -9.49
N SER A 231 -4.45 15.02 -10.26
CA SER A 231 -4.85 13.64 -10.00
C SER A 231 -4.43 13.23 -8.59
N VAL A 232 -3.16 13.41 -8.20
CA VAL A 232 -2.69 13.11 -6.84
C VAL A 232 -3.51 13.85 -5.79
N LEU A 233 -3.83 15.13 -5.98
CA LEU A 233 -4.63 15.93 -5.05
C LEU A 233 -6.01 15.31 -4.77
N TYR A 234 -6.75 14.97 -5.81
CA TYR A 234 -8.12 14.48 -5.68
C TYR A 234 -8.22 12.99 -5.34
N PHE A 235 -7.14 12.22 -5.59
CA PHE A 235 -7.01 10.87 -5.03
C PHE A 235 -6.62 10.91 -3.55
N HIS A 236 -5.64 11.75 -3.17
CA HIS A 236 -5.26 11.93 -1.78
C HIS A 236 -4.46 13.23 -1.54
N PRO A 237 -5.02 14.25 -0.86
CA PRO A 237 -4.39 15.57 -0.68
C PRO A 237 -3.05 15.52 0.07
N GLN A 238 -2.92 14.65 1.07
CA GLN A 238 -1.66 14.48 1.82
C GLN A 238 -0.49 14.04 0.90
N GLN A 239 -0.75 13.19 -0.09
CA GLN A 239 0.30 12.75 -1.00
C GLN A 239 0.64 13.81 -2.04
N ALA A 240 -0.32 14.68 -2.38
CA ALA A 240 -0.04 15.86 -3.18
C ALA A 240 0.85 16.85 -2.43
N LEU A 241 0.65 17.04 -1.11
CA LEU A 241 1.54 17.84 -0.27
C LEU A 241 2.98 17.28 -0.26
N ASN A 242 3.15 15.96 -0.21
CA ASN A 242 4.48 15.35 -0.29
C ASN A 242 5.19 15.67 -1.61
N VAL A 243 4.48 15.54 -2.75
CA VAL A 243 5.00 15.95 -4.06
C VAL A 243 5.31 17.45 -4.09
N PHE A 244 4.44 18.26 -3.47
CA PHE A 244 4.60 19.71 -3.39
C PHE A 244 5.82 20.11 -2.57
N PHE A 245 6.08 19.49 -1.42
CA PHE A 245 7.29 19.76 -0.63
C PHE A 245 8.56 19.45 -1.39
N VAL A 246 8.62 18.32 -2.09
CA VAL A 246 9.79 17.94 -2.90
C VAL A 246 10.01 18.93 -4.04
N THR A 247 8.97 19.18 -4.84
CA THR A 247 9.07 20.07 -6.01
C THR A 247 9.26 21.55 -5.60
N GLY A 248 8.71 21.95 -4.46
CA GLY A 248 8.91 23.27 -3.84
C GLY A 248 10.34 23.46 -3.36
N ALA A 249 10.91 22.49 -2.65
CA ALA A 249 12.31 22.53 -2.22
C ALA A 249 13.27 22.61 -3.41
N MET A 250 13.00 21.84 -4.48
CA MET A 250 13.76 21.96 -5.73
C MET A 250 13.66 23.36 -6.34
N THR A 251 12.47 23.96 -6.31
CA THR A 251 12.23 25.32 -6.80
C THR A 251 12.98 26.36 -5.99
N VAL A 252 12.83 26.36 -4.67
CA VAL A 252 13.50 27.30 -3.75
C VAL A 252 15.02 27.16 -3.82
N GLY A 253 15.53 25.93 -3.91
CA GLY A 253 16.96 25.68 -4.04
C GLY A 253 17.57 26.32 -5.30
N ILE A 254 16.84 26.37 -6.41
CA ILE A 254 17.28 27.13 -7.60
C ILE A 254 17.36 28.62 -7.31
N PHE A 255 16.31 29.20 -6.70
CA PHE A 255 16.27 30.62 -6.36
C PHE A 255 17.44 31.01 -5.45
N ALA A 256 17.71 30.20 -4.42
CA ALA A 256 18.81 30.41 -3.51
C ALA A 256 20.17 30.32 -4.23
N ALA A 257 20.35 29.34 -5.12
CA ALA A 257 21.58 29.17 -5.90
C ALA A 257 21.80 30.28 -6.95
N LYS A 258 20.73 30.94 -7.41
CA LYS A 258 20.75 31.96 -8.47
C LYS A 258 20.44 33.38 -7.97
N ARG A 259 20.61 33.63 -6.67
CA ARG A 259 20.28 34.87 -5.94
C ARG A 259 20.73 36.19 -6.59
N HIS A 260 21.68 36.15 -7.53
CA HIS A 260 22.25 37.33 -8.22
C HIS A 260 22.02 37.36 -9.75
N SER A 261 21.19 36.48 -10.30
CA SER A 261 20.85 36.44 -11.72
C SER A 261 19.35 36.50 -11.93
N VAL A 262 18.88 37.31 -12.89
CA VAL A 262 17.47 37.25 -13.36
C VAL A 262 17.17 35.80 -13.69
N LEU A 263 16.14 35.22 -13.07
CA LEU A 263 15.72 33.86 -13.38
C LEU A 263 15.63 33.74 -14.90
N PRO A 264 16.41 32.85 -15.53
CA PRO A 264 16.24 32.57 -16.94
C PRO A 264 14.77 32.24 -17.20
N GLU A 265 14.23 32.68 -18.32
CA GLU A 265 12.84 32.43 -18.74
C GLU A 265 12.46 30.94 -18.63
N LEU A 266 13.48 30.07 -18.71
CA LEU A 266 13.49 28.63 -18.40
C LEU A 266 12.82 28.25 -17.07
N TYR A 267 12.95 29.05 -16.02
CA TYR A 267 12.47 28.73 -14.67
C TYR A 267 11.15 29.43 -14.31
N ARG A 268 10.71 30.43 -15.08
CA ARG A 268 9.45 31.14 -14.81
C ARG A 268 8.25 30.21 -14.95
N ALA A 269 8.20 29.42 -16.04
CA ALA A 269 7.11 28.48 -16.28
C ALA A 269 6.93 27.41 -15.17
N PRO A 270 7.96 26.63 -14.76
CA PRO A 270 7.81 25.69 -13.65
C PRO A 270 7.40 26.35 -12.34
N VAL A 271 7.96 27.53 -12.03
CA VAL A 271 7.62 28.28 -10.81
C VAL A 271 6.17 28.76 -10.85
N SER A 272 5.71 29.32 -11.98
CA SER A 272 4.34 29.80 -12.15
C SER A 272 3.32 28.66 -12.14
N VAL A 273 3.64 27.53 -12.78
CA VAL A 273 2.79 26.32 -12.74
C VAL A 273 2.76 25.75 -11.33
N PHE A 274 3.91 25.62 -10.66
CA PHE A 274 4.00 25.17 -9.27
C PHE A 274 3.22 26.10 -8.33
N ALA A 275 3.34 27.42 -8.49
CA ALA A 275 2.63 28.40 -7.66
C ALA A 275 1.12 28.39 -7.94
N ALA A 276 0.70 28.29 -9.20
CA ALA A 276 -0.72 28.24 -9.56
C ALA A 276 -1.39 26.94 -9.07
N VAL A 277 -0.75 25.79 -9.32
CA VAL A 277 -1.25 24.49 -8.85
C VAL A 277 -1.16 24.41 -7.33
N GLY A 278 -0.10 24.92 -6.72
CA GLY A 278 0.05 25.02 -5.27
C GLY A 278 -1.01 25.88 -4.61
N ALA A 279 -1.31 27.05 -5.17
CA ALA A 279 -2.39 27.92 -4.68
C ALA A 279 -3.75 27.22 -4.81
N PHE A 280 -4.00 26.52 -5.91
CA PHE A 280 -5.23 25.73 -6.09
C PHE A 280 -5.32 24.58 -5.08
N VAL A 281 -4.25 23.80 -4.92
CA VAL A 281 -4.14 22.72 -3.92
C VAL A 281 -4.43 23.29 -2.53
N TRP A 282 -3.77 24.38 -2.16
CA TRP A 282 -3.95 25.03 -0.87
C TRP A 282 -5.40 25.45 -0.66
N LEU A 283 -5.98 26.22 -1.57
CA LEU A 283 -7.37 26.68 -1.49
C LEU A 283 -8.37 25.53 -1.37
N ARG A 284 -8.15 24.44 -2.13
CA ARG A 284 -9.02 23.26 -2.07
C ARG A 284 -8.86 22.49 -0.78
N VAL A 285 -7.62 22.26 -0.33
CA VAL A 285 -7.33 21.55 0.91
C VAL A 285 -7.89 22.29 2.12
N THR A 286 -7.73 23.62 2.19
CA THR A 286 -8.28 24.43 3.28
C THR A 286 -9.80 24.54 3.23
N SER A 287 -10.44 24.31 2.08
CA SER A 287 -11.91 24.34 1.98
C SER A 287 -12.61 23.05 2.44
N ILE A 288 -11.86 22.03 2.88
CA ILE A 288 -12.42 20.76 3.36
C ILE A 288 -12.54 20.85 4.89
N PRO A 289 -13.76 20.85 5.47
CA PRO A 289 -13.95 21.00 6.93
C PRO A 289 -13.17 19.96 7.76
N ARG A 290 -13.16 18.70 7.33
CA ARG A 290 -12.35 17.63 7.95
C ARG A 290 -10.85 17.92 7.95
N PHE A 291 -10.34 18.68 6.98
CA PHE A 291 -8.94 19.07 6.94
C PHE A 291 -8.67 20.22 7.93
N GLU A 292 -9.60 21.16 8.09
CA GLU A 292 -9.53 22.19 9.13
C GLU A 292 -9.52 21.55 10.53
N ASP A 293 -10.38 20.55 10.78
CA ASP A 293 -10.42 19.83 12.05
C ASP A 293 -9.12 19.06 12.34
N VAL A 294 -8.56 18.38 11.34
CA VAL A 294 -7.29 17.65 11.46
C VAL A 294 -6.11 18.61 11.63
N PHE A 295 -6.09 19.75 10.93
CA PHE A 295 -5.02 20.74 11.02
C PHE A 295 -5.09 21.53 12.34
N ALA A 296 -6.29 21.90 12.78
CA ALA A 296 -6.53 22.56 14.06
C ALA A 296 -6.20 21.64 15.23
N SER A 297 -6.64 20.37 15.19
CA SER A 297 -6.27 19.37 16.21
C SER A 297 -4.76 19.13 16.23
N THR A 298 -4.11 19.04 15.07
CA THR A 298 -2.64 18.93 14.96
C THR A 298 -1.93 20.13 15.63
N ILE A 299 -2.36 21.36 15.36
CA ILE A 299 -1.79 22.58 15.95
C ILE A 299 -2.04 22.64 17.47
N VAL A 300 -3.24 22.28 17.92
CA VAL A 300 -3.60 22.23 19.36
C VAL A 300 -2.76 21.18 20.09
N THR A 301 -2.56 20.00 19.52
CA THR A 301 -1.70 18.96 20.10
C THR A 301 -0.23 19.41 20.18
N ILE A 302 0.27 20.14 19.18
CA ILE A 302 1.64 20.68 19.15
C ILE A 302 1.84 21.80 20.18
N LEU A 303 0.85 22.68 20.36
CA LEU A 303 0.99 23.90 21.18
C LEU A 303 0.56 23.71 22.64
N ILE A 304 -0.38 22.81 22.93
CA ILE A 304 -1.08 22.74 24.23
C ILE A 304 -0.87 21.40 24.93
N ALA A 305 -0.90 20.28 24.20
CA ALA A 305 -1.11 18.96 24.81
C ALA A 305 0.15 18.14 25.14
N GLY A 306 1.35 18.52 24.66
CA GLY A 306 2.59 17.83 25.04
C GLY A 306 2.52 16.29 25.01
N SER A 307 2.17 15.69 23.87
CA SER A 307 2.32 14.25 23.52
C SER A 307 2.19 13.19 24.65
N SER A 308 1.22 13.32 25.56
CA SER A 308 1.02 12.34 26.63
C SER A 308 0.36 11.03 26.17
N ASP A 309 -0.44 11.06 25.09
CA ASP A 309 -1.19 9.87 24.62
C ASP A 309 -0.40 8.99 23.64
N GLY A 310 0.53 9.57 22.86
CA GLY A 310 1.31 8.84 21.85
C GLY A 310 2.30 7.81 22.42
N HIS A 311 2.66 7.93 23.70
CA HIS A 311 3.51 6.95 24.40
C HIS A 311 2.78 5.62 24.68
N ARG A 312 1.43 5.59 24.69
CA ARG A 312 0.66 4.38 24.98
C ARG A 312 0.54 3.43 23.78
N GLU A 313 0.50 3.97 22.56
CA GLU A 313 0.29 3.18 21.32
C GLU A 313 1.59 2.64 20.71
N SER A 314 2.75 3.27 20.97
CA SER A 314 4.05 2.72 20.54
C SER A 314 4.59 1.66 21.51
N GLY A 315 4.30 1.79 22.82
CA GLY A 315 4.56 0.74 23.81
C GLY A 315 3.74 -0.53 23.55
N SER A 316 2.50 -0.37 23.08
CA SER A 316 1.58 -1.48 22.84
C SER A 316 2.02 -2.43 21.71
N ILE A 317 2.74 -1.97 20.67
CA ILE A 317 3.22 -2.86 19.59
C ILE A 317 4.30 -3.79 20.12
N PHE A 318 5.26 -3.27 20.88
CA PHE A 318 6.32 -4.09 21.47
C PHE A 318 5.74 -5.09 22.46
N GLU A 319 4.85 -4.63 23.36
CA GLU A 319 4.14 -5.49 24.31
C GLU A 319 3.29 -6.56 23.61
N SER A 320 2.60 -6.21 22.52
CA SER A 320 1.80 -7.17 21.74
C SER A 320 2.69 -8.21 21.05
N LEU A 321 3.82 -7.81 20.48
CA LEU A 321 4.76 -8.74 19.85
C LEU A 321 5.40 -9.68 20.88
N GLU A 322 5.78 -9.15 22.05
CA GLU A 322 6.31 -9.96 23.15
C GLU A 322 5.27 -10.95 23.67
N ALA A 323 4.02 -10.52 23.84
CA ALA A 323 2.92 -11.39 24.24
C ALA A 323 2.62 -12.50 23.21
N LEU A 324 2.85 -12.23 21.93
CA LEU A 324 2.75 -13.21 20.84
C LEU A 324 4.01 -14.09 20.70
N GLY A 325 5.04 -13.88 21.52
CA GLY A 325 6.33 -14.59 21.41
C GLY A 325 7.11 -14.27 20.13
N VAL A 326 6.79 -13.15 19.46
CA VAL A 326 7.42 -12.73 18.20
C VAL A 326 8.61 -11.83 18.47
N SER A 327 9.78 -12.19 17.96
CA SER A 327 10.97 -11.33 18.06
C SER A 327 10.75 -9.99 17.35
N PHE A 328 10.93 -8.91 18.10
CA PHE A 328 10.89 -7.56 17.57
C PHE A 328 11.92 -7.34 16.46
N GLU A 329 13.11 -7.93 16.58
CA GLU A 329 14.17 -7.83 15.57
C GLU A 329 13.76 -8.47 14.25
N LEU A 330 13.11 -9.65 14.30
CA LEU A 330 12.61 -10.32 13.11
C LEU A 330 11.47 -9.52 12.46
N PHE A 331 10.56 -8.96 13.26
CA PHE A 331 9.50 -8.08 12.77
C PHE A 331 10.07 -6.79 12.14
N ALA A 332 11.02 -6.13 12.81
CA ALA A 332 11.69 -4.97 12.26
C ALA A 332 12.42 -5.30 10.96
N LEU A 333 13.10 -6.45 10.89
CA LEU A 333 13.79 -6.93 9.70
C LEU A 333 12.81 -7.23 8.55
N SER A 334 11.59 -7.70 8.82
CA SER A 334 10.58 -7.90 7.77
C SER A 334 10.19 -6.56 7.12
N ILE A 335 10.16 -5.48 7.89
CA ILE A 335 9.85 -4.14 7.39
C ILE A 335 11.04 -3.52 6.65
N VAL A 336 12.23 -3.53 7.27
CA VAL A 336 13.39 -2.77 6.76
C VAL A 336 14.34 -3.58 5.88
N GLY A 337 14.27 -4.91 5.93
CA GLY A 337 15.21 -5.84 5.31
C GLY A 337 15.36 -5.64 3.80
N LYS A 338 14.26 -5.31 3.12
CA LYS A 338 14.25 -5.02 1.67
C LYS A 338 15.07 -3.80 1.25
N TYR A 339 15.30 -2.85 2.17
CA TYR A 339 16.13 -1.67 1.91
C TYR A 339 17.61 -1.91 2.20
N LEU A 340 17.96 -2.85 3.08
CA LEU A 340 19.33 -3.04 3.58
C LEU A 340 20.39 -3.19 2.47
N PRO A 341 20.18 -4.00 1.40
CA PRO A 341 21.14 -4.11 0.31
C PRO A 341 21.38 -2.79 -0.46
N LEU A 342 20.48 -1.82 -0.30
CA LEU A 342 20.42 -0.58 -1.07
C LEU A 342 20.77 0.68 -0.26
N VAL A 343 20.92 0.57 1.07
CA VAL A 343 21.23 1.71 1.95
C VAL A 343 22.56 2.37 1.57
N VAL A 344 23.63 1.59 1.42
CA VAL A 344 24.95 2.12 1.04
C VAL A 344 24.91 2.79 -0.34
N PRO A 345 24.35 2.15 -1.40
CA PRO A 345 24.10 2.84 -2.67
C PRO A 345 23.36 4.17 -2.51
N ALA A 346 22.23 4.20 -1.78
CA ALA A 346 21.45 5.41 -1.59
C ALA A 346 22.27 6.52 -0.91
N ALA A 347 23.01 6.20 0.14
CA ALA A 347 23.90 7.13 0.82
C ALA A 347 25.00 7.69 -0.11
N VAL A 348 25.58 6.85 -0.97
CA VAL A 348 26.56 7.28 -1.98
C VAL A 348 25.94 8.30 -2.94
N ALA A 349 24.71 8.09 -3.40
CA ALA A 349 24.02 9.03 -4.29
C ALA A 349 23.75 10.38 -3.61
N ILE A 350 23.29 10.36 -2.36
CA ILE A 350 23.08 11.57 -1.56
C ILE A 350 24.40 12.33 -1.38
N TYR A 351 25.48 11.63 -1.00
CA TYR A 351 26.82 12.21 -0.88
C TYR A 351 27.29 12.86 -2.19
N ILE A 352 27.12 12.17 -3.33
CA ILE A 352 27.45 12.72 -4.66
C ILE A 352 26.64 13.98 -4.94
N GLY A 353 25.34 13.99 -4.59
CA GLY A 353 24.46 15.15 -4.77
C GLY A 353 24.98 16.39 -4.04
N PHE A 354 25.36 16.26 -2.77
CA PHE A 354 25.84 17.40 -1.97
C PHE A 354 27.28 17.82 -2.31
N ARG A 355 28.14 16.89 -2.71
CA ARG A 355 29.56 17.18 -2.96
C ARG A 355 29.85 17.62 -4.39
N THR A 356 29.05 17.18 -5.35
CA THR A 356 29.30 17.45 -6.76
C THR A 356 28.26 18.40 -7.32
N ARG A 357 28.72 19.49 -7.98
CA ARG A 357 27.82 20.38 -8.72
C ARG A 357 27.29 19.80 -10.04
N ARG A 358 27.68 18.56 -10.37
CA ARG A 358 27.30 17.89 -11.62
C ARG A 358 25.86 17.37 -11.60
N ARG A 359 25.30 17.09 -10.43
CA ARG A 359 23.97 16.50 -10.24
C ARG A 359 23.23 17.16 -9.07
N PRO A 360 22.98 18.48 -9.12
CA PRO A 360 22.31 19.19 -8.03
C PRO A 360 20.91 18.65 -7.72
N GLU A 361 20.28 17.96 -8.67
CA GLU A 361 18.95 17.37 -8.53
C GLU A 361 18.91 16.35 -7.39
N LEU A 362 20.00 15.60 -7.15
CA LEU A 362 20.09 14.66 -6.03
C LEU A 362 20.07 15.37 -4.67
N ALA A 363 20.81 16.47 -4.54
CA ALA A 363 20.80 17.26 -3.32
C ALA A 363 19.43 17.90 -3.09
N LEU A 364 18.82 18.43 -4.14
CA LEU A 364 17.49 19.05 -4.05
C LEU A 364 16.39 18.04 -3.72
N LEU A 365 16.43 16.83 -4.31
CA LEU A 365 15.53 15.74 -3.92
C LEU A 365 15.75 15.33 -2.46
N ALA A 366 17.01 15.27 -1.99
CA ALA A 366 17.32 14.92 -0.61
C ALA A 366 16.80 15.99 0.38
N VAL A 367 17.00 17.27 0.06
CA VAL A 367 16.43 18.39 0.82
C VAL A 367 14.90 18.37 0.79
N GLY A 368 14.29 18.09 -0.37
CA GLY A 368 12.85 17.91 -0.50
C GLY A 368 12.30 16.78 0.35
N GLY A 369 12.98 15.63 0.39
CA GLY A 369 12.67 14.52 1.27
C GLY A 369 12.81 14.89 2.76
N LEU A 370 13.79 15.72 3.11
CA LEU A 370 13.98 16.19 4.49
C LEU A 370 12.77 16.99 5.01
N PHE A 371 12.02 17.68 4.15
CA PHE A 371 10.77 18.35 4.56
C PHE A 371 9.65 17.36 4.94
N VAL A 372 9.72 16.11 4.51
CA VAL A 372 8.76 15.06 4.86
C VAL A 372 9.11 14.40 6.21
N VAL A 373 10.39 14.40 6.60
CA VAL A 373 10.87 13.73 7.83
C VAL A 373 10.22 14.24 9.12
N PRO A 374 9.99 15.56 9.33
CA PRO A 374 9.28 16.04 10.51
C PRO A 374 7.87 15.47 10.67
N PHE A 375 7.16 15.20 9.57
CA PHE A 375 5.83 14.58 9.63
C PHE A 375 5.92 13.11 10.05
N VAL A 376 6.92 12.37 9.55
CA VAL A 376 7.21 11.01 10.03
C VAL A 376 7.45 11.03 11.54
N ALA A 377 8.37 11.88 12.00
CA ALA A 377 8.72 11.98 13.42
C ALA A 377 7.52 12.37 14.28
N TYR A 378 6.73 13.36 13.84
CA TYR A 378 5.51 13.77 14.54
C TYR A 378 4.52 12.63 14.70
N PHE A 379 4.16 11.95 13.61
CA PHE A 379 3.17 10.88 13.66
C PHE A 379 3.69 9.62 14.38
N MET A 380 5.00 9.38 14.37
CA MET A 380 5.61 8.35 15.22
C MET A 380 5.47 8.69 16.71
N VAL A 381 5.81 9.93 17.11
CA VAL A 381 5.66 10.39 18.51
C VAL A 381 4.20 10.42 18.93
N ALA A 382 3.29 10.71 18.00
CA ALA A 382 1.85 10.71 18.23
C ALA A 382 1.23 9.30 18.26
N GLY A 383 2.00 8.22 18.05
CA GLY A 383 1.48 6.84 18.02
C GLY A 383 0.75 6.45 16.74
N ASN A 384 0.50 7.39 15.82
CA ASN A 384 -0.33 7.15 14.64
C ASN A 384 0.42 6.39 13.53
N VAL A 385 0.40 5.06 13.62
CA VAL A 385 1.09 4.14 12.72
C VAL A 385 0.69 4.29 11.26
N ASN A 386 -0.61 4.44 11.05
CA ASN A 386 -1.19 4.65 9.74
C ASN A 386 -0.62 5.90 9.04
N GLN A 387 -0.42 6.99 9.78
CA GLN A 387 0.04 8.25 9.19
C GLN A 387 1.53 8.22 8.87
N TRP A 388 2.40 7.82 9.79
CA TRP A 388 3.83 7.82 9.51
C TRP A 388 4.20 6.78 8.43
N GLY A 389 3.48 5.64 8.35
CA GLY A 389 3.66 4.64 7.28
C GLY A 389 3.45 5.19 5.87
N ARG A 390 2.51 6.12 5.69
CA ARG A 390 2.25 6.82 4.41
C ARG A 390 3.42 7.70 3.97
N TYR A 391 4.04 8.41 4.92
CA TYR A 391 5.19 9.29 4.65
C TYR A 391 6.47 8.50 4.42
N VAL A 392 6.68 7.40 5.17
CA VAL A 392 7.80 6.48 4.94
C VAL A 392 7.72 5.86 3.55
N ALA A 393 6.52 5.47 3.08
CA ALA A 393 6.34 4.98 1.71
C ALA A 393 6.73 6.02 0.65
N PHE A 394 6.35 7.28 0.86
CA PHE A 394 6.75 8.36 -0.05
C PHE A 394 8.28 8.58 -0.03
N LEU A 395 8.92 8.52 1.14
CA LEU A 395 10.38 8.55 1.24
C LEU A 395 11.04 7.34 0.58
N ALA A 396 10.42 6.16 0.65
CA ALA A 396 10.88 4.95 -0.03
C ALA A 396 10.82 5.09 -1.56
N LEU A 397 9.87 5.87 -2.11
CA LEU A 397 9.88 6.22 -3.54
C LEU A 397 11.14 7.03 -3.91
N LEU A 398 11.51 8.03 -3.10
CA LEU A 398 12.75 8.79 -3.31
C LEU A 398 13.99 7.92 -3.08
N PHE A 399 13.94 7.03 -2.10
CA PHE A 399 15.00 6.04 -1.84
C PHE A 399 15.28 5.17 -3.07
N CYS A 400 14.25 4.75 -3.82
CA CYS A 400 14.45 4.01 -5.07
C CYS A 400 15.34 4.78 -6.07
N VAL A 401 15.16 6.09 -6.16
CA VAL A 401 15.96 6.97 -7.04
C VAL A 401 17.41 7.03 -6.55
N PHE A 402 17.62 7.28 -5.25
CA PHE A 402 18.96 7.35 -4.67
C PHE A 402 19.70 6.01 -4.79
N ALA A 403 19.04 4.90 -4.43
CA ALA A 403 19.60 3.57 -4.53
C ALA A 403 20.06 3.24 -5.95
N ALA A 404 19.25 3.51 -6.97
CA ALA A 404 19.61 3.24 -8.36
C ALA A 404 20.81 4.08 -8.83
N VAL A 405 20.82 5.38 -8.53
CA VAL A 405 21.93 6.28 -8.91
C VAL A 405 23.23 5.87 -8.20
N GLY A 406 23.10 5.46 -6.93
CA GLY A 406 24.18 4.93 -6.12
C GLY A 406 24.79 3.65 -6.69
N LEU A 407 23.94 2.68 -7.05
CA LEU A 407 24.35 1.44 -7.71
C LEU A 407 25.06 1.73 -9.02
N GLY A 408 24.58 2.69 -9.81
CA GLY A 408 25.25 3.14 -11.02
C GLY A 408 26.65 3.72 -10.78
N ALA A 409 26.82 4.50 -9.71
CA ALA A 409 28.13 5.03 -9.30
C ALA A 409 29.07 3.93 -8.81
N MET A 410 28.59 3.02 -7.96
CA MET A 410 29.35 1.87 -7.47
C MET A 410 29.76 0.94 -8.61
N TYR A 411 28.87 0.67 -9.56
CA TYR A 411 29.15 -0.12 -10.76
C TYR A 411 30.33 0.46 -11.53
N ARG A 412 30.32 1.77 -11.83
CA ARG A 412 31.42 2.42 -12.57
C ARG A 412 32.75 2.31 -11.81
N HIS A 413 32.71 2.49 -10.49
CA HIS A 413 33.91 2.38 -9.65
C HIS A 413 34.47 0.95 -9.63
N LEU A 414 33.62 -0.05 -9.41
CA LEU A 414 34.01 -1.46 -9.39
C LEU A 414 34.47 -1.94 -10.77
N ALA A 415 33.76 -1.57 -11.84
CA ALA A 415 34.13 -1.93 -13.19
C ALA A 415 35.52 -1.39 -13.57
N ALA A 416 35.83 -0.16 -13.16
CA ALA A 416 37.13 0.45 -13.39
C ALA A 416 38.27 -0.20 -12.58
N ARG A 417 38.00 -0.66 -11.34
CA ARG A 417 39.05 -1.21 -10.44
C ARG A 417 39.21 -2.72 -10.47
N LYS A 418 38.14 -3.46 -10.70
CA LYS A 418 38.06 -4.93 -10.56
C LYS A 418 37.52 -5.61 -11.82
N GLY A 419 37.11 -4.84 -12.83
CA GLY A 419 36.56 -5.35 -14.09
C GLY A 419 35.03 -5.47 -14.08
N ILE A 420 34.47 -5.48 -15.29
CA ILE A 420 33.01 -5.55 -15.53
C ILE A 420 32.35 -6.79 -14.90
N PRO A 421 32.93 -8.01 -14.95
CA PRO A 421 32.30 -9.20 -14.37
C PRO A 421 32.05 -9.06 -12.86
N VAL A 422 33.05 -8.57 -12.11
CA VAL A 422 32.93 -8.38 -10.65
C VAL A 422 31.87 -7.33 -10.34
N ALA A 423 31.83 -6.24 -11.12
CA ALA A 423 30.81 -5.21 -10.96
C ALA A 423 29.40 -5.76 -11.24
N ASN A 424 29.21 -6.54 -12.31
CA ASN A 424 27.93 -7.18 -12.62
C ASN A 424 27.47 -8.12 -11.51
N ILE A 425 28.36 -8.97 -10.99
CA ILE A 425 28.06 -9.88 -9.87
C ILE A 425 27.61 -9.08 -8.65
N ALA A 426 28.38 -8.08 -8.24
CA ALA A 426 28.05 -7.27 -7.07
C ALA A 426 26.67 -6.60 -7.21
N ILE A 427 26.39 -5.97 -8.36
CA ILE A 427 25.10 -5.28 -8.58
C ILE A 427 23.94 -6.28 -8.63
N ALA A 428 24.10 -7.41 -9.33
CA ALA A 428 23.05 -8.41 -9.40
C ALA A 428 22.76 -9.05 -8.05
N VAL A 429 23.77 -9.32 -7.22
CA VAL A 429 23.58 -9.81 -5.85
C VAL A 429 22.78 -8.81 -5.02
N LEU A 430 23.15 -7.52 -5.03
CA LEU A 430 22.40 -6.50 -4.27
C LEU A 430 20.94 -6.39 -4.71
N LEU A 431 20.69 -6.43 -6.03
CA LEU A 431 19.34 -6.39 -6.59
C LEU A 431 18.54 -7.66 -6.25
N CYS A 432 19.13 -8.85 -6.38
CA CYS A 432 18.46 -10.11 -6.07
C CYS A 432 18.15 -10.22 -4.57
N LEU A 433 19.07 -9.80 -3.69
CA LEU A 433 18.84 -9.77 -2.24
C LEU A 433 17.70 -8.81 -1.89
N SER A 434 17.63 -7.63 -2.51
CA SER A 434 16.52 -6.69 -2.29
C SER A 434 15.19 -7.28 -2.76
N LEU A 435 15.14 -7.90 -3.95
CA LEU A 435 13.92 -8.58 -4.43
C LEU A 435 13.49 -9.74 -3.53
N ALA A 436 14.44 -10.59 -3.11
CA ALA A 436 14.18 -11.72 -2.24
C ALA A 436 13.64 -11.28 -0.86
N ALA A 437 14.14 -10.15 -0.33
CA ALA A 437 13.64 -9.57 0.91
C ALA A 437 12.31 -8.81 0.73
N SER A 438 12.04 -8.26 -0.47
CA SER A 438 10.77 -7.56 -0.74
C SER A 438 9.59 -8.50 -0.86
N VAL A 439 9.71 -9.59 -1.64
CA VAL A 439 8.57 -10.45 -2.04
C VAL A 439 7.75 -10.96 -0.85
N PRO A 440 8.34 -11.48 0.25
CA PRO A 440 7.59 -12.02 1.39
C PRO A 440 6.78 -10.97 2.20
N VAL A 441 7.02 -9.68 1.95
CA VAL A 441 6.41 -8.57 2.70
C VAL A 441 5.62 -7.62 1.80
N MET A 442 5.36 -8.01 0.55
CA MET A 442 4.50 -7.26 -0.37
C MET A 442 3.01 -7.48 -0.10
N GLN A 443 2.65 -8.62 0.49
CA GLN A 443 1.31 -9.00 0.89
C GLN A 443 1.29 -9.37 2.37
N PRO A 444 0.13 -9.33 3.04
CA PRO A 444 0.01 -9.74 4.43
C PRO A 444 0.54 -11.16 4.66
N SER A 445 1.32 -11.33 5.71
CA SER A 445 1.88 -12.62 6.12
C SER A 445 2.21 -12.64 7.62
N PRO A 446 2.51 -13.83 8.19
CA PRO A 446 3.07 -13.96 9.53
C PRO A 446 4.34 -13.13 9.75
N LEU A 447 5.17 -12.91 8.72
CA LEU A 447 6.36 -12.06 8.86
C LEU A 447 6.01 -10.60 9.16
N THR A 448 4.87 -10.13 8.68
CA THR A 448 4.34 -8.78 8.93
C THR A 448 3.25 -8.77 10.01
N GLN A 449 2.97 -9.91 10.66
CA GLN A 449 1.94 -10.07 11.68
C GLN A 449 0.54 -9.64 11.21
N GLN A 450 0.22 -9.92 9.94
CA GLN A 450 -1.05 -9.56 9.31
C GLN A 450 -1.67 -10.75 8.58
N GLY A 451 -2.96 -10.98 8.84
CA GLY A 451 -3.79 -11.87 8.03
C GLY A 451 -4.13 -11.23 6.67
N ASN A 452 -4.39 -12.08 5.68
CA ASN A 452 -4.89 -11.64 4.38
C ASN A 452 -6.20 -10.88 4.55
N THR A 453 -6.39 -9.82 3.77
CA THR A 453 -7.62 -9.02 3.77
C THR A 453 -8.61 -9.49 2.71
N GLN A 454 -8.53 -10.76 2.30
CA GLN A 454 -9.41 -11.36 1.32
C GLN A 454 -10.86 -11.28 1.78
N VAL A 455 -11.71 -10.79 0.89
CA VAL A 455 -13.16 -11.01 0.96
C VAL A 455 -13.44 -12.23 0.07
N SER A 456 -13.92 -13.33 0.65
CA SER A 456 -14.37 -14.49 -0.14
C SER A 456 -15.77 -14.23 -0.70
N ASN A 457 -16.20 -15.03 -1.69
CA ASN A 457 -17.58 -14.99 -2.17
C ASN A 457 -18.55 -15.36 -1.04
N GLY A 458 -18.24 -16.41 -0.26
CA GLY A 458 -19.07 -16.85 0.85
C GLY A 458 -19.18 -15.79 1.94
N MET A 459 -18.10 -15.09 2.28
CA MET A 459 -18.10 -13.96 3.21
C MET A 459 -19.06 -12.86 2.74
N TYR A 460 -18.92 -12.43 1.49
CA TYR A 460 -19.76 -11.37 0.94
C TYR A 460 -21.24 -11.77 0.93
N SER A 461 -21.57 -12.97 0.45
CA SER A 461 -22.96 -13.47 0.45
C SER A 461 -23.51 -13.71 1.85
N GLY A 462 -22.66 -14.11 2.81
CA GLY A 462 -23.06 -14.34 4.19
C GLY A 462 -23.45 -13.02 4.89
N TYR A 463 -22.67 -11.96 4.69
CA TYR A 463 -23.04 -10.62 5.16
C TYR A 463 -24.26 -10.07 4.41
N GLU A 464 -24.39 -10.30 3.11
CA GLU A 464 -25.59 -9.92 2.33
C GLU A 464 -26.86 -10.61 2.86
N SER A 465 -26.79 -11.90 3.16
CA SER A 465 -27.88 -12.65 3.79
C SER A 465 -28.23 -12.07 5.16
N MET A 466 -27.23 -11.85 6.02
CA MET A 466 -27.42 -11.23 7.34
C MET A 466 -28.11 -9.87 7.22
N ILE A 467 -27.64 -8.99 6.32
CA ILE A 467 -28.20 -7.64 6.15
C ILE A 467 -29.66 -7.70 5.70
N ASN A 468 -30.00 -8.60 4.78
CA ASN A 468 -31.34 -8.71 4.22
C ASN A 468 -32.38 -9.36 5.17
N HIS A 469 -31.93 -10.14 6.17
CA HIS A 469 -32.81 -10.94 7.02
C HIS A 469 -32.77 -10.57 8.51
N THR A 470 -32.00 -9.56 8.92
CA THR A 470 -31.94 -9.08 10.31
C THR A 470 -32.65 -7.73 10.46
N ASP A 471 -33.21 -7.48 11.65
CA ASP A 471 -33.78 -6.17 11.97
C ASP A 471 -32.67 -5.10 12.08
N ARG A 472 -32.84 -4.02 11.33
CA ARG A 472 -31.91 -2.88 11.27
C ARG A 472 -31.74 -2.17 12.62
N ALA A 473 -32.75 -2.22 13.49
CA ALA A 473 -32.70 -1.59 14.81
C ALA A 473 -31.86 -2.37 15.84
N THR A 474 -31.69 -3.68 15.61
CA THR A 474 -30.90 -4.55 16.48
C THR A 474 -29.40 -4.31 16.27
N PRO A 475 -28.62 -4.06 17.35
CA PRO A 475 -27.18 -3.90 17.24
C PRO A 475 -26.48 -5.15 16.74
N ILE A 476 -25.34 -4.96 16.07
CA ILE A 476 -24.47 -6.05 15.64
C ILE A 476 -23.11 -5.90 16.32
N TYR A 477 -22.69 -6.96 16.98
CA TYR A 477 -21.35 -7.16 17.51
C TYR A 477 -20.48 -7.91 16.51
N ASP A 478 -19.18 -7.61 16.54
CA ASP A 478 -18.17 -8.34 15.78
C ASP A 478 -16.87 -8.50 16.56
N THR A 479 -15.98 -9.31 15.99
CA THR A 479 -14.65 -9.60 16.52
C THR A 479 -13.58 -8.70 15.92
N ARG A 480 -13.39 -8.72 14.59
CA ARG A 480 -12.39 -7.89 13.88
C ARG A 480 -12.89 -7.24 12.60
N SER A 481 -13.80 -7.92 11.90
CA SER A 481 -14.31 -7.51 10.60
C SER A 481 -15.61 -6.72 10.73
N PRO A 482 -15.55 -5.40 10.56
CA PRO A 482 -16.68 -4.51 10.80
C PRO A 482 -17.86 -4.78 9.83
N PRO A 483 -19.04 -5.24 10.32
CA PRO A 483 -20.19 -5.50 9.46
C PRO A 483 -20.73 -4.23 8.77
N ASP A 484 -20.54 -3.04 9.36
CA ASP A 484 -20.91 -1.76 8.75
C ASP A 484 -20.21 -1.52 7.41
N ARG A 485 -19.00 -2.05 7.22
CA ARG A 485 -18.29 -1.93 5.94
C ARG A 485 -18.93 -2.76 4.85
N TYR A 486 -19.49 -3.91 5.20
CA TYR A 486 -20.30 -4.71 4.28
C TYR A 486 -21.65 -4.05 4.01
N VAL A 487 -22.31 -3.45 5.02
CA VAL A 487 -23.53 -2.64 4.83
C VAL A 487 -23.27 -1.53 3.81
N GLN A 488 -22.19 -0.75 3.98
CA GLN A 488 -21.83 0.31 3.04
C GLN A 488 -21.52 -0.20 1.64
N ALA A 489 -21.08 -1.44 1.48
CA ALA A 489 -20.82 -2.03 0.16
C ALA A 489 -22.07 -2.57 -0.53
N ILE A 490 -23.01 -3.11 0.25
CA ILE A 490 -24.21 -3.84 -0.24
C ILE A 490 -25.39 -2.87 -0.41
N ASP A 491 -25.67 -2.08 0.62
CA ASP A 491 -26.72 -1.04 0.63
C ASP A 491 -26.13 0.32 0.19
N GLU A 492 -26.80 1.42 0.55
CA GLU A 492 -26.26 2.77 0.36
C GLU A 492 -25.24 3.10 1.46
N VAL A 493 -24.14 3.78 1.08
CA VAL A 493 -23.07 4.17 2.02
C VAL A 493 -23.54 5.12 3.13
N SER A 494 -24.72 5.73 2.96
CA SER A 494 -25.37 6.61 3.94
C SER A 494 -25.99 5.86 5.13
N GLN A 495 -26.12 4.53 5.04
CA GLN A 495 -26.77 3.72 6.04
C GLN A 495 -25.74 3.17 7.03
N ASP A 496 -25.82 3.63 8.27
CA ASP A 496 -25.05 3.08 9.38
C ASP A 496 -25.96 2.21 10.24
N ARG A 497 -25.44 1.06 10.68
CA ARG A 497 -26.03 0.25 11.76
C ARG A 497 -25.22 0.46 13.04
N VAL A 498 -25.88 0.34 14.19
CA VAL A 498 -25.19 0.40 15.48
C VAL A 498 -24.30 -0.84 15.60
N ARG A 499 -22.99 -0.59 15.68
CA ARG A 499 -21.94 -1.59 15.78
C ARG A 499 -21.27 -1.51 17.15
N TYR A 500 -20.98 -2.65 17.73
CA TYR A 500 -20.15 -2.78 18.93
C TYR A 500 -19.05 -3.83 18.71
N GLU A 501 -17.93 -3.70 19.41
CA GLU A 501 -16.93 -4.77 19.44
C GLU A 501 -17.21 -5.68 20.64
N THR A 502 -17.00 -6.97 20.44
CA THR A 502 -17.01 -7.93 21.56
C THR A 502 -15.84 -7.69 22.51
N PRO A 503 -15.99 -8.01 23.81
CA PRO A 503 -14.89 -7.92 24.74
C PRO A 503 -13.86 -9.01 24.44
N ASP A 504 -12.58 -8.71 24.61
CA ASP A 504 -11.50 -9.69 24.50
C ASP A 504 -11.77 -10.87 25.44
N ARG A 505 -11.52 -12.10 24.98
CA ARG A 505 -11.82 -13.33 25.74
C ARG A 505 -13.26 -13.39 26.27
N PHE A 506 -14.24 -13.12 25.41
CA PHE A 506 -15.65 -13.02 25.80
C PHE A 506 -16.22 -14.30 26.45
N ASN A 507 -15.60 -15.46 26.29
CA ASN A 507 -15.96 -16.66 27.06
C ASN A 507 -15.82 -16.48 28.58
N ASN A 508 -14.90 -15.62 29.02
CA ASN A 508 -14.69 -15.30 30.44
C ASN A 508 -15.66 -14.23 30.95
N HIS A 509 -16.40 -13.57 30.05
CA HIS A 509 -17.16 -12.37 30.36
C HIS A 509 -18.68 -12.57 30.34
N ASN A 510 -19.19 -13.79 30.13
CA ASN A 510 -20.64 -14.06 29.97
C ASN A 510 -21.25 -13.10 28.94
N LEU A 511 -21.04 -13.38 27.65
CA LEU A 511 -21.44 -12.47 26.57
C LEU A 511 -22.92 -12.01 26.66
N PRO A 512 -23.91 -12.86 27.01
CA PRO A 512 -25.29 -12.44 27.28
C PRO A 512 -25.44 -11.37 28.37
N GLY A 513 -24.59 -11.35 29.39
CA GLY A 513 -24.59 -10.33 30.45
C GLY A 513 -23.79 -9.06 30.08
N PHE A 514 -23.00 -9.10 29.01
CA PHE A 514 -22.25 -7.94 28.52
C PHE A 514 -23.09 -7.08 27.57
N VAL A 515 -23.97 -7.70 26.78
CA VAL A 515 -24.82 -6.97 25.82
C VAL A 515 -25.97 -6.28 26.55
N GLU A 516 -26.18 -4.99 26.28
CA GLU A 516 -27.21 -4.18 26.97
C GLU A 516 -28.65 -4.57 26.57
N ARG A 517 -28.80 -5.26 25.45
CA ARG A 517 -30.06 -5.68 24.85
C ARG A 517 -29.78 -6.80 23.85
N ASP A 518 -30.84 -7.52 23.48
CA ASP A 518 -30.78 -8.55 22.42
C ASP A 518 -30.05 -8.00 21.18
N SER A 519 -29.09 -8.77 20.69
CA SER A 519 -28.18 -8.34 19.64
C SER A 519 -27.76 -9.50 18.77
N TYR A 520 -27.15 -9.17 17.62
CA TYR A 520 -26.50 -10.18 16.79
C TYR A 520 -24.99 -10.14 16.98
N LEU A 521 -24.33 -11.29 16.88
CA LEU A 521 -22.89 -11.42 16.77
C LEU A 521 -22.55 -12.03 15.40
N ALA A 522 -21.83 -11.29 14.58
CA ALA A 522 -21.40 -11.73 13.26
C ALA A 522 -19.91 -12.11 13.30
N ILE A 523 -19.60 -13.35 12.95
CA ILE A 523 -18.24 -13.88 12.92
C ILE A 523 -17.99 -14.48 11.55
N ASN A 524 -16.82 -14.21 10.96
CA ASN A 524 -16.42 -14.83 9.71
C ASN A 524 -15.20 -15.73 9.91
N GLU A 525 -15.02 -16.68 8.99
CA GLU A 525 -13.91 -17.64 9.03
C GLU A 525 -12.53 -16.96 9.11
N GLY A 526 -12.37 -15.80 8.47
CA GLY A 526 -11.12 -15.05 8.46
C GLY A 526 -10.73 -14.51 9.83
N ASP A 527 -11.70 -13.98 10.58
CA ASP A 527 -11.51 -13.52 11.96
C ASP A 527 -11.07 -14.69 12.85
N ILE A 528 -11.77 -15.83 12.79
CA ILE A 528 -11.44 -17.03 13.56
C ILE A 528 -10.02 -17.49 13.28
N ARG A 529 -9.67 -17.68 12.00
CA ARG A 529 -8.34 -18.16 11.62
C ARG A 529 -7.24 -17.17 11.96
N GLN A 530 -7.50 -15.87 11.84
CA GLN A 530 -6.52 -14.85 12.20
C GLN A 530 -6.28 -14.82 13.71
N ASP A 531 -7.32 -14.91 14.53
CA ASP A 531 -7.16 -14.90 15.98
C ASP A 531 -6.54 -16.20 16.51
N VAL A 532 -7.03 -17.36 16.04
CA VAL A 532 -6.57 -18.67 16.53
C VAL A 532 -5.22 -19.06 15.93
N GLU A 533 -5.04 -18.97 14.60
CA GLU A 533 -3.82 -19.47 13.94
C GLU A 533 -2.68 -18.45 13.93
N LEU A 534 -2.96 -17.17 13.64
CA LEU A 534 -1.91 -16.15 13.49
C LEU A 534 -1.55 -15.50 14.83
N TYR A 535 -2.53 -15.25 15.68
CA TYR A 535 -2.33 -14.55 16.96
C TYR A 535 -2.38 -15.47 18.18
N ASP A 536 -2.40 -16.79 17.99
CA ASP A 536 -2.37 -17.79 19.08
C ASP A 536 -3.43 -17.52 20.17
N GLY A 537 -4.61 -17.14 19.72
CA GLY A 537 -5.75 -16.83 20.56
C GLY A 537 -5.61 -15.54 21.37
N PHE A 538 -4.63 -14.66 21.11
CA PHE A 538 -4.31 -13.49 21.93
C PHE A 538 -5.56 -12.70 22.36
N ARG A 539 -6.37 -12.25 21.40
CA ARG A 539 -7.63 -11.53 21.63
C ARG A 539 -8.82 -12.47 21.84
N TYR A 540 -8.99 -13.43 20.92
CA TYR A 540 -10.06 -14.43 20.94
C TYR A 540 -9.47 -15.82 20.68
N SER A 541 -9.78 -16.78 21.53
CA SER A 541 -9.27 -18.15 21.46
C SER A 541 -10.26 -19.13 20.84
N GLU A 542 -9.81 -20.35 20.54
CA GLU A 542 -10.70 -21.43 20.11
C GLU A 542 -11.85 -21.66 21.11
N ALA A 543 -11.55 -21.59 22.42
CA ALA A 543 -12.55 -21.68 23.48
C ALA A 543 -13.58 -20.52 23.48
N ASP A 544 -13.24 -19.36 22.92
CA ASP A 544 -14.20 -18.26 22.73
C ASP A 544 -15.24 -18.62 21.66
N PHE A 545 -14.79 -19.19 20.55
CA PHE A 545 -15.69 -19.59 19.46
C PHE A 545 -16.50 -20.86 19.82
N GLU A 546 -15.92 -21.81 20.55
CA GLU A 546 -16.65 -22.99 21.04
C GLU A 546 -17.78 -22.62 22.03
N TYR A 547 -17.55 -21.61 22.88
CA TYR A 547 -18.51 -21.12 23.87
C TYR A 547 -19.84 -20.70 23.23
N LEU A 548 -19.83 -20.14 22.02
CA LEU A 548 -21.03 -19.70 21.31
C LEU A 548 -22.01 -20.83 20.98
N SER A 549 -21.53 -22.07 20.93
CA SER A 549 -22.36 -23.27 20.69
C SER A 549 -22.86 -23.93 21.98
N GLN A 550 -22.33 -23.50 23.14
CA GLN A 550 -22.57 -24.15 24.43
C GLN A 550 -23.50 -23.33 25.34
N ASP A 551 -23.52 -22.01 25.22
CA ASP A 551 -24.39 -21.15 26.04
C ASP A 551 -25.85 -21.21 25.53
N PRO A 552 -26.82 -21.52 26.41
CA PRO A 552 -28.22 -21.64 26.01
C PRO A 552 -28.86 -20.34 25.53
N ASP A 553 -28.31 -19.17 25.87
CA ASP A 553 -28.85 -17.85 25.46
C ASP A 553 -28.12 -17.27 24.24
N ILE A 554 -27.35 -18.12 23.56
CA ILE A 554 -26.71 -17.82 22.28
C ILE A 554 -27.25 -18.80 21.24
N HIS A 555 -27.87 -18.26 20.19
CA HIS A 555 -28.54 -19.04 19.17
C HIS A 555 -27.91 -18.81 17.80
N LYS A 556 -27.35 -19.86 17.21
CA LYS A 556 -26.87 -19.79 15.82
C LYS A 556 -28.06 -19.69 14.86
N VAL A 557 -28.18 -18.56 14.17
CA VAL A 557 -29.30 -18.26 13.25
C VAL A 557 -28.86 -18.26 11.78
N GLN A 558 -27.55 -18.19 11.50
CA GLN A 558 -26.98 -18.37 10.16
C GLN A 558 -25.68 -19.18 10.25
N ASP A 559 -25.45 -20.02 9.24
CA ASP A 559 -24.23 -20.84 9.08
C ASP A 559 -23.55 -20.57 7.72
N GLY A 560 -22.26 -20.90 7.61
CA GLY A 560 -21.41 -20.70 6.42
C GLY A 560 -20.14 -19.89 6.71
N ASP A 561 -19.56 -19.25 5.68
CA ASP A 561 -18.36 -18.38 5.81
C ASP A 561 -18.58 -17.18 6.76
N VAL A 562 -19.85 -16.81 7.00
CA VAL A 562 -20.28 -15.86 8.03
C VAL A 562 -21.32 -16.55 8.89
N GLU A 563 -20.94 -16.81 10.13
CA GLU A 563 -21.82 -17.30 11.17
C GLU A 563 -22.49 -16.11 11.87
N LEU A 564 -23.80 -16.23 12.07
CA LEU A 564 -24.58 -15.23 12.79
C LEU A 564 -25.19 -15.89 14.02
N TYR A 565 -24.94 -15.29 15.17
CA TYR A 565 -25.52 -15.69 16.43
C TYR A 565 -26.45 -14.58 16.93
N GLN A 566 -27.63 -14.96 17.40
CA GLN A 566 -28.48 -14.09 18.21
C GLN A 566 -28.07 -14.29 19.67
N VAL A 567 -27.80 -13.19 20.37
CA VAL A 567 -27.42 -13.17 21.78
C VAL A 567 -28.56 -12.49 22.53
N ASP A 568 -29.26 -13.26 23.35
CA ASP A 568 -30.34 -12.75 24.17
C ASP A 568 -29.75 -12.15 25.45
N SER A 569 -30.09 -10.89 25.76
CA SER A 569 -29.46 -10.20 26.90
C SER A 569 -29.97 -10.79 28.22
N ARG A 570 -29.03 -11.16 29.11
CA ARG A 570 -29.35 -11.50 30.50
C ARG A 570 -29.39 -10.21 31.31
N ASP A 571 -30.58 -9.64 31.40
CA ASP A 571 -30.83 -8.52 32.31
C ASP A 571 -30.57 -9.02 33.75
N ASP A 572 -29.51 -8.53 34.42
CA ASP A 572 -29.22 -8.84 35.83
C ASP A 572 -30.26 -8.20 36.79
N SER A 573 -31.39 -7.75 36.25
CA SER A 573 -32.55 -7.22 36.95
C SER A 573 -33.65 -8.28 37.12
N THR A 574 -33.30 -9.48 37.57
CA THR A 574 -34.27 -10.29 38.32
C THR A 574 -34.34 -9.72 39.74
N PRO A 575 -35.48 -9.15 40.20
CA PRO A 575 -35.68 -8.99 41.63
C PRO A 575 -35.62 -10.40 42.20
N THR A 576 -34.68 -10.66 43.10
CA THR A 576 -34.77 -11.79 44.00
C THR A 576 -36.04 -11.61 44.82
N ASP A 577 -37.14 -12.21 44.37
CA ASP A 577 -38.27 -12.52 45.22
C ASP A 577 -37.77 -13.54 46.25
N GLU A 578 -37.33 -13.03 47.40
CA GLU A 578 -37.24 -13.80 48.63
C GLU A 578 -38.53 -13.58 49.46
N PRO A 579 -38.97 -14.63 50.20
CA PRO A 579 -40.37 -14.96 50.47
C PRO A 579 -41.17 -14.04 51.41
#